data_AF-A0A942J247-F1
#
_entry.id   AF-A0A942J247-F1
#
_cell.length_a   1.000
_cell.length_b   1.000
_cell.length_c   1.000
_cell.angle_alpha   90.00
_cell.angle_beta   90.00
_cell.angle_gamma   90.00
#
_symmetry.space_group_name_H-M   'P 1'
#
loop_
_entity.id
_entity.type
_entity.pdbx_description
1 polymer ?
#
loop_
_entity_poly.entity_id
_entity_poly.type
_entity_poly.pdbx_seq_one_letter_code
_entity_poly.pdbx_strand_id
1 'polypeptide(L)' 'MDENAERLPLAHEIRQPLNILRLVCTNLRGRLVPLLDPSESEYLEHKLARIEEQITRIDELLTEK' A
#
# COMPACT_ATOMS: atom_id res chain seq x y z
N MET A 1 24.92 20.48 -3.61
CA MET A 1 23.87 19.75 -4.33
C MET A 1 22.57 20.01 -3.60
N ASP A 2 21.50 20.35 -4.32
CA ASP A 2 20.23 20.76 -3.73
C ASP A 2 19.44 19.51 -3.33
N GLU A 3 19.41 19.21 -2.03
CA GLU A 3 18.75 18.03 -1.44
C GLU A 3 17.26 17.93 -1.84
N ASN A 4 16.61 19.06 -2.13
CA ASN A 4 15.21 19.09 -2.56
C ASN A 4 15.02 18.60 -4.01
N ALA A 5 16.03 18.74 -4.86
CA ALA A 5 15.95 18.30 -6.26
C ALA A 5 16.02 16.77 -6.41
N GLU A 6 16.69 16.08 -5.48
CA GLU A 6 16.80 14.60 -5.46
C GLU A 6 15.63 13.92 -4.75
N ARG A 7 14.95 14.61 -3.82
CA ARG A 7 13.80 14.07 -3.07
C ARG A 7 12.53 13.89 -3.91
N LEU A 8 12.30 14.75 -4.90
CA LEU A 8 11.12 14.69 -5.78
C LEU A 8 11.11 13.43 -6.68
N PRO A 9 12.20 13.09 -7.39
CA PRO A 9 12.33 11.83 -8.12
C PRO A 9 12.15 10.61 -7.23
N LEU A 10 12.79 10.59 -6.05
CA LEU A 10 12.70 9.47 -5.11
C LEU A 10 11.27 9.26 -4.60
N ALA A 11 10.56 10.34 -4.25
CA ALA A 11 9.16 10.24 -3.82
C ALA A 11 8.25 9.73 -4.94
N HIS A 12 8.52 10.11 -6.19
CA HIS A 12 7.79 9.57 -7.35
C HIS A 12 8.08 8.07 -7.55
N GLU A 13 9.35 7.67 -7.47
CA GLU A 13 9.79 6.28 -7.59
C GLU A 13 9.22 5.37 -6.49
N ILE A 14 8.97 5.90 -5.29
CA ILE A 14 8.33 5.14 -4.20
C ILE A 14 6.80 5.08 -4.37
N ARG A 15 6.14 6.12 -4.88
CA ARG A 15 4.68 6.09 -5.09
C ARG A 15 4.23 5.02 -6.10
N GLN A 16 5.03 4.76 -7.13
CA GLN A 16 4.70 3.73 -8.13
C GLN A 16 4.54 2.32 -7.52
N PRO A 17 5.50 1.75 -6.77
CA PRO A 17 5.34 0.46 -6.12
C PRO A 17 4.24 0.47 -5.05
N LEU A 18 4.02 1.58 -4.33
CA LEU A 18 2.90 1.69 -3.38
C LEU A 18 1.54 1.55 -4.09
N ASN A 19 1.37 2.14 -5.27
CA ASN A 19 0.16 1.99 -6.07
C ASN A 19 -0.04 0.55 -6.55
N ILE A 20 1.04 -0.15 -6.92
CA ILE A 20 0.97 -1.57 -7.28
C ILE A 20 0.51 -2.40 -6.07
N LEU A 21 1.04 -2.14 -4.87
CA LEU A 21 0.63 -2.83 -3.65
C LEU A 21 -0.86 -2.60 -3.34
N ARG A 22 -1.36 -1.37 -3.46
CA ARG A 22 -2.80 -1.06 -3.29
C ARG A 22 -3.67 -1.84 -4.27
N LEU A 23 -3.25 -1.92 -5.53
CA LEU A 23 -3.97 -2.67 -6.57
C LEU A 23 -4.01 -4.17 -6.23
N VAL A 24 -2.89 -4.72 -5.76
CA VAL A 24 -2.84 -6.12 -5.30
C VAL A 24 -3.78 -6.34 -4.12
N CYS A 25 -3.74 -5.49 -3.10
CA CYS A 25 -4.66 -5.58 -1.94
C CYS A 25 -6.14 -5.54 -2.37
N THR A 26 -6.47 -4.62 -3.28
CA THR A 26 -7.82 -4.49 -3.84
C THR A 26 -8.25 -5.75 -4.58
N ASN A 27 -7.37 -6.30 -5.43
CA ASN A 27 -7.66 -7.53 -6.16
C ASN A 27 -7.81 -8.74 -5.24
N LEU A 28 -6.96 -8.88 -4.22
CA LEU A 28 -7.06 -9.97 -3.26
C LEU A 28 -8.37 -9.88 -2.45
N ARG A 29 -8.74 -8.68 -2.01
CA ARG A 29 -10.00 -8.47 -1.29
C ARG A 29 -11.22 -8.74 -2.18
N GLY A 30 -11.19 -8.30 -3.44
CA GLY A 30 -12.32 -8.48 -4.35
C GLY A 30 -12.45 -9.88 -4.94
N ARG A 31 -11.35 -10.63 -5.08
CA ARG A 31 -11.32 -11.90 -5.84
C ARG A 31 -10.97 -13.13 -5.01
N LEU A 32 -10.10 -12.99 -4.00
CA LEU A 32 -9.61 -14.12 -3.21
C LEU A 32 -10.38 -14.27 -1.91
N VAL A 33 -10.54 -13.18 -1.13
CA VAL A 33 -11.24 -13.20 0.16
C VAL A 33 -12.63 -13.86 0.09
N PRO A 34 -13.48 -13.60 -0.94
CA PRO A 34 -14.80 -14.22 -1.03
C PRO A 34 -14.79 -15.74 -1.28
N LEU A 35 -13.63 -16.30 -1.65
CA LEU A 35 -13.45 -17.73 -1.94
C LEU A 35 -12.90 -18.51 -0.73
N LEU A 36 -12.59 -17.83 0.37
CA LEU A 36 -11.99 -18.42 1.56
C LEU A 36 -13.07 -18.79 2.58
N ASP A 37 -12.74 -19.76 3.44
CA ASP A 37 -13.52 -20.05 4.64
C ASP A 37 -13.52 -18.84 5.59
N PRO A 38 -14.57 -18.65 6.42
CA PRO A 38 -14.76 -17.43 7.21
C PRO A 38 -13.57 -17.00 8.09
N SER A 39 -12.88 -17.96 8.72
CA SER A 39 -11.70 -17.65 9.56
C SER A 39 -10.51 -17.18 8.74
N GLU A 40 -10.30 -17.76 7.56
CA GLU A 40 -9.22 -17.39 6.65
C GLU A 40 -9.53 -16.07 5.94
N SER A 41 -10.80 -15.82 5.60
CA SER A 41 -11.23 -14.55 5.05
C SER A 41 -11.02 -13.41 6.05
N GLU A 42 -11.44 -13.59 7.31
CA GLU A 42 -11.25 -12.59 8.38
C GLU A 42 -9.76 -12.33 8.62
N TYR A 43 -8.97 -13.40 8.73
CA TYR A 43 -7.52 -13.28 8.89
C TYR A 43 -6.87 -12.51 7.74
N LEU A 44 -7.20 -12.85 6.49
CA LEU A 44 -6.65 -12.19 5.32
C LEU A 44 -7.10 -10.74 5.23
N GLU A 45 -8.36 -10.43 5.52
CA GLU A 45 -8.85 -9.04 5.56
C GLU A 45 -8.07 -8.17 6.55
N HIS A 46 -7.81 -8.68 7.76
CA HIS A 46 -6.98 -7.98 8.75
C HIS A 46 -5.55 -7.73 8.26
N LYS A 47 -4.95 -8.70 7.56
CA LYS A 47 -3.60 -8.54 6.98
C LYS A 47 -3.59 -7.50 5.86
N LEU A 48 -4.57 -7.54 4.96
CA LEU A 48 -4.71 -6.58 3.87
C LEU A 48 -4.93 -5.16 4.41
N ALA A 49 -5.80 -5.00 5.42
CA ALA A 49 -6.04 -3.71 6.06
C ALA A 49 -4.76 -3.13 6.69
N ARG A 50 -3.97 -3.96 7.38
CA ARG A 50 -2.70 -3.52 7.97
C ARG A 50 -1.67 -3.11 6.91
N ILE A 51 -1.62 -3.79 5.76
CA ILE A 51 -0.75 -3.40 4.65
C ILE A 51 -1.18 -2.04 4.09
N GLU A 52 -2.47 -1.84 3.88
CA GLU A 52 -3.02 -0.57 3.38
C GLU A 52 -2.74 0.60 4.35
N GLU A 53 -2.85 0.37 5.66
CA GLU A 53 -2.44 1.35 6.68
C GLU A 53 -0.96 1.74 6.55
N GLN A 54 -0.05 0.77 6.38
CA GLN A 54 1.36 1.07 6.20
C GLN A 54 1.63 1.81 4.88
N ILE A 55 0.94 1.46 3.80
CA ILE A 55 1.05 2.19 2.54
C ILE A 55 0.63 3.65 2.72
N THR A 56 -0.50 3.91 3.40
CA THR A 56 -0.96 5.27 3.70
C THR A 56 0.07 6.04 4.52
N ARG A 57 0.62 5.41 5.58
CA ARG A 57 1.67 6.03 6.39
C ARG A 57 2.91 6.40 5.58
N ILE A 58 3.34 5.55 4.65
CA ILE A 58 4.47 5.87 3.77
C ILE A 58 4.11 7.04 2.86
N ASP A 59 2.91 7.06 2.27
CA ASP A 59 2.45 8.18 1.43
C ASP A 59 2.39 9.51 2.18
N GLU A 60 1.99 9.50 3.45
CA GLU A 60 2.03 10.65 4.36
C GLU A 60 3.47 11.14 4.54
N LEU A 61 4.42 10.24 4.85
CA LEU A 61 5.84 10.57 4.98
C LEU A 61 6.47 11.12 3.70
N LEU A 62 5.97 10.74 2.52
CA LEU A 62 6.40 11.26 1.21
C LEU A 62 5.78 12.63 0.87
N THR A 63 4.79 13.06 1.65
CA THR A 63 4.03 14.30 1.44
C THR A 63 4.34 15.34 2.52
N GLU A 64 4.65 14.91 3.74
CA GLU A 64 5.12 15.77 4.82
C GLU A 64 6.50 16.37 4.49
N LYS A 65 6.60 17.70 4.65
CA LYS A 65 7.77 18.55 4.41
C LYS A 65 8.58 18.76 5.68
#